data_AF-A0A7X7Q801-F1
#
_entry.id   AF-A0A7X7Q801-F1
#
_cell.length_a   1.000
_cell.length_b   1.000
_cell.length_c   1.000
_cell.angle_alpha   90.00
_cell.angle_beta   90.00
_cell.angle_gamma   90.00
#
_symmetry.space_group_name_H-M   'P 1'
#
loop_
_entity.id
_entity.type
_entity.pdbx_description
1 polymer ?
#
loop_
_entity_poly.entity_id
_entity_poly.type
_entity_poly.pdbx_seq_one_letter_code
_entity_poly.pdbx_strand_id
1 'polypeptide(L)' 'MDIDHIRSYLGHDPEHFTHLGNLAPLGRRAHRAKTAGYWHAEPVAPGTIRWRSPLGYQYEVSTTGTRRLE' A
#
# COMPACT_ATOMS: atom_id res chain seq x y z
N MET A 1 4.63 -8.46 -12.25
CA MET A 1 4.58 -7.45 -11.17
C MET A 1 4.21 -6.15 -11.87
N ASP A 2 3.23 -5.41 -11.38
CA ASP A 2 2.77 -4.16 -12.01
C ASP A 2 3.17 -2.98 -11.11
N ILE A 3 3.25 -1.77 -11.67
CA ILE A 3 3.34 -0.54 -10.85
C ILE A 3 1.93 -0.10 -10.53
N ASP A 4 1.65 0.08 -9.25
CA ASP A 4 0.31 0.35 -8.74
C ASP A 4 0.36 1.37 -7.60
N HIS A 5 -0.74 2.08 -7.39
CA HIS A 5 -0.84 3.07 -6.34
C HIS A 5 -0.91 2.42 -4.95
N ILE A 6 -0.18 2.93 -3.96
CA ILE A 6 -0.27 2.46 -2.57
C ILE A 6 -1.64 2.86 -1.99
N ARG A 7 -1.93 4.16 -2.01
CA ARG A 7 -3.24 4.77 -1.76
C ARG A 7 -3.93 5.03 -3.08
N SER A 8 -5.21 4.69 -3.20
CA SER A 8 -5.99 4.89 -4.43
C SER A 8 -5.88 6.32 -4.96
N TYR A 9 -5.83 6.49 -6.28
CA TYR A 9 -5.77 7.81 -6.88
C TYR A 9 -7.02 8.64 -6.59
N LEU A 10 -6.84 9.86 -6.06
CA LEU A 10 -7.89 10.85 -5.85
C LEU A 10 -7.46 12.18 -6.46
N GLY A 11 -8.09 12.57 -7.58
CA GLY A 11 -7.65 13.70 -8.41
C GLY A 11 -7.73 15.11 -7.78
N HIS A 12 -8.19 15.22 -6.53
CA HIS A 12 -8.25 16.46 -5.77
C HIS A 12 -7.35 16.45 -4.53
N ASP A 13 -6.71 15.32 -4.21
CA ASP A 13 -5.81 15.21 -3.05
C ASP A 13 -4.39 14.86 -3.50
N PRO A 14 -3.42 15.81 -3.38
CA PRO A 14 -2.03 15.59 -3.76
C PRO A 14 -1.39 14.35 -3.13
N GLU A 15 -1.78 13.96 -1.92
CA GLU A 15 -1.26 12.77 -1.25
C GLU A 15 -1.64 11.46 -1.96
N HIS A 16 -2.70 11.51 -2.74
CA HIS A 16 -3.24 10.40 -3.51
C HIS A 16 -2.89 10.50 -5.00
N PHE A 17 -2.10 11.50 -5.42
CA PHE A 17 -1.70 11.62 -6.82
C PHE A 17 -0.74 10.49 -7.25
N THR A 18 -0.47 10.45 -8.55
CA THR A 18 0.60 9.63 -9.12
C THR A 18 1.94 10.30 -8.84
N HIS A 19 2.66 9.81 -7.84
CA HIS A 19 4.03 10.23 -7.53
C HIS A 19 4.83 9.07 -6.91
N LEU A 20 6.17 9.18 -6.87
CA LEU A 20 7.04 8.09 -6.41
C LEU A 20 6.73 7.61 -4.98
N GLY A 21 6.24 8.50 -4.12
CA GLY A 21 5.85 8.16 -2.74
C GLY A 21 4.53 7.39 -2.64
N ASN A 22 3.73 7.35 -3.71
CA ASN A 22 2.45 6.64 -3.77
C ASN A 22 2.46 5.51 -4.81
N LEU A 23 3.60 5.16 -5.39
CA LEU A 23 3.72 4.06 -6.34
C LEU A 23 4.59 2.95 -5.75
N ALA A 24 4.17 1.70 -5.96
CA ALA A 24 4.97 0.54 -5.58
C ALA A 24 4.80 -0.60 -6.60
N PRO A 25 5.81 -1.47 -6.74
CA PRO A 25 5.62 -2.75 -7.39
C PRO A 25 4.61 -3.56 -6.58
N LEU A 26 3.45 -3.85 -7.14
CA LEU A 26 2.42 -4.68 -6.51
C LEU A 26 1.89 -5.72 -7.49
N GLY A 27 1.57 -6.90 -6.95
CA GLY A 27 0.91 -7.95 -7.72
C GLY A 27 -0.60 -7.71 -7.84
N ARG A 28 -1.22 -8.27 -8.90
CA ARG A 28 -2.68 -8.20 -9.11
C ARG A 28 -3.52 -8.65 -7.91
N ARG A 29 -3.01 -9.60 -7.11
CA ARG A 29 -3.69 -10.05 -5.87
C ARG A 29 -3.78 -8.92 -4.85
N ALA A 30 -2.69 -8.20 -4.62
CA ALA A 30 -2.65 -7.06 -3.70
C ALA A 30 -3.50 -5.90 -4.21
N HIS A 31 -3.44 -5.60 -5.52
CA HIS A 31 -4.31 -4.60 -6.14
C HIS A 31 -5.80 -4.93 -5.87
N ARG A 32 -6.26 -6.13 -6.23
CA ARG A 32 -7.66 -6.54 -6.00
C ARG A 32 -8.07 -6.50 -4.53
N ALA A 33 -7.19 -6.90 -3.63
CA ALA A 33 -7.45 -6.88 -2.19
C ALA A 33 -7.68 -5.46 -1.65
N LYS A 34 -6.95 -4.47 -2.17
CA LYS A 34 -7.16 -3.05 -1.86
C LYS A 34 -8.40 -2.49 -2.55
N THR A 35 -8.58 -2.77 -3.84
CA THR A 35 -9.76 -2.29 -4.59
C THR A 35 -11.06 -2.78 -3.96
N ALA A 36 -11.07 -4.00 -3.41
CA ALA A 36 -12.22 -4.54 -2.68
C ALA A 36 -12.43 -3.92 -1.29
N GLY A 37 -11.55 -3.03 -0.83
CA GLY A 37 -11.64 -2.35 0.47
C GLY A 37 -11.27 -3.21 1.68
N TYR A 38 -10.89 -4.47 1.48
CA TYR A 38 -10.56 -5.40 2.57
C TYR A 38 -9.17 -5.14 3.16
N TRP A 39 -8.22 -4.75 2.32
CA TRP A 39 -6.85 -4.42 2.73
C TRP A 39 -6.59 -2.93 2.52
N HIS A 40 -5.93 -2.30 3.48
CA HIS A 40 -5.54 -0.89 3.38
C HIS A 40 -4.01 -0.80 3.37
N ALA A 41 -3.48 0.13 2.60
CA ALA A 41 -2.04 0.35 2.46
C ALA A 41 -1.71 1.84 2.53
N GLU A 42 -0.67 2.18 3.29
CA GLU A 42 -0.21 3.55 3.48
C GLU A 42 1.31 3.62 3.33
N PRO A 43 1.87 4.60 2.60
CA PRO A 43 3.30 4.82 2.59
C PRO A 43 3.73 5.36 3.96
N VAL A 44 4.80 4.80 4.53
CA VAL A 44 5.33 5.28 5.84
C VAL A 44 6.72 5.88 5.72
N ALA A 45 7.53 5.37 4.80
CA ALA A 45 8.86 5.86 4.47
C ALA A 45 9.18 5.42 3.03
N PRO A 46 10.19 6.00 2.37
CA PRO A 46 10.63 5.53 1.06
C PRO A 46 10.86 4.01 1.05
N GLY A 47 10.14 3.31 0.15
CA GLY A 47 10.24 1.85 0.01
C GLY A 47 9.58 1.04 1.14
N THR A 48 8.83 1.66 2.05
CA THR A 48 8.13 0.96 3.13
C THR A 48 6.63 1.26 3.10
N ILE A 49 5.82 0.21 3.14
CA ILE A 49 4.35 0.27 3.11
C ILE A 49 3.82 -0.35 4.40
N ARG A 50 2.94 0.37 5.10
CA ARG A 50 2.14 -0.19 6.18
C ARG A 50 0.85 -0.75 5.62
N TRP A 51 0.58 -2.01 5.91
CA TRP A 51 -0.64 -2.71 5.52
C TRP A 51 -1.51 -2.98 6.73
N ARG A 52 -2.83 -2.80 6.58
CA ARG A 52 -3.83 -3.24 7.54
C ARG A 52 -4.70 -4.32 6.91
N SER A 53 -4.77 -5.47 7.58
CA SER A 53 -5.59 -6.61 7.16
C SER A 53 -7.07 -6.42 7.52
N PRO A 54 -7.98 -7.24 6.96
CA PRO A 54 -9.41 -7.19 7.30
C PRO A 54 -9.69 -7.45 8.79
N LEU A 55 -8.80 -8.18 9.46
CA LEU A 55 -8.91 -8.51 10.88
C LEU A 55 -8.20 -7.49 11.79
N GLY A 56 -7.75 -6.35 11.24
CA GLY A 56 -7.11 -5.28 12.00
C GLY A 56 -5.60 -5.44 12.22
N TYR A 57 -5.01 -6.59 11.89
CA TYR A 57 -3.54 -6.77 12.00
C TYR A 57 -2.79 -5.82 11.08
N GLN A 58 -1.70 -5.25 11.61
CA GLN A 58 -0.85 -4.32 10.89
C GLN A 58 0.50 -4.95 10.55
N TYR A 59 1.04 -4.59 9.39
CA TYR A 59 2.32 -5.08 8.89
C TYR A 59 3.10 -3.94 8.26
N GLU A 60 4.41 -3.92 8.46
CA GLU A 60 5.35 -3.13 7.66
C GLU A 60 6.02 -4.05 6.65
N VAL A 61 5.93 -3.67 5.37
CA VAL A 61 6.58 -4.35 4.26
C VAL A 61 7.61 -3.41 3.68
N SER A 62 8.86 -3.85 3.64
CA SER A 62 9.99 -3.11 3.07
C SER A 62 10.87 -4.05 2.21
N THR A 63 11.96 -3.51 1.68
CA THR A 63 12.99 -4.30 0.97
C THR A 63 13.68 -5.33 1.87
N THR A 64 13.63 -5.18 3.19
CA THR A 64 14.25 -6.11 4.15
C THR A 64 13.30 -7.21 4.61
N GLY A 65 12.03 -7.19 4.17
CA GLY A 65 11.04 -8.22 4.49
C GLY A 65 9.72 -7.65 5.01
N THR A 66 8.96 -8.52 5.67
CA THR A 66 7.66 -8.18 6.27
C THR A 66 7.70 -8.41 7.77
N ARG A 67 7.29 -7.40 8.55
CA ARG A 67 7.18 -7.49 10.00
C ARG A 67 5.77 -7.14 10.44
N ARG A 68 5.19 -7.93 11.35
CA ARG A 68 3.92 -7.59 11.99
C ARG A 68 4.15 -6.52 13.06
N LEU A 69 3.28 -5.52 13.10
CA LEU A 69 3.26 -4.51 14.16
C LEU A 69 2.39 -5.02 15.31
N GLU A 70 2.84 -4.78 16.54
CA GLU A 70 2.09 -5.07 17.76
C GLU A 70 1.02 -4.01 18.02
#